data_AF-A0A7S1S9I1-F1
#
_entry.id   AF-A0A7S1S9I1-F1
#
_cell.length_a   1.000
_cell.length_b   1.000
_cell.length_c   1.000
_cell.angle_alpha   90.00
_cell.angle_beta   90.00
_cell.angle_gamma   90.00
#
_symmetry.space_group_name_H-M   'P 1'
#
loop_
_entity.id
_entity.type
_entity.pdbx_description
1 polymer ?
#
loop_
_entity_poly.entity_id
_entity_poly.type
_entity_poly.pdbx_seq_one_letter_code
_entity_poly.pdbx_strand_id
1 'polypeptide(L)'
;QLTLRDTASAEVMVRSQNPSKSVSSIMTRSQFPTKSANSVTLAVVMMSGEPLAKLRMNSHSKVGEVTQALARVAGVSDVPLLLSFGQQVLEEQWTLVEAGLTGGF
;
A
#
# COMPACT_ATOMS: atom_id res chain seq x y z
N GLN A 1 40.30 -12.08 36.86
CA GLN A 1 41.11 -11.43 35.81
C GLN A 1 40.89 -12.21 34.52
N LEU A 2 40.54 -11.51 33.43
CA LEU A 2 40.42 -12.08 32.09
C LEU A 2 41.77 -12.54 31.57
N THR A 3 41.85 -13.71 30.94
CA THR A 3 42.69 -13.87 29.74
C THR A 3 42.11 -14.98 28.85
N LEU A 4 41.41 -14.54 27.81
CA LEU A 4 41.04 -15.34 26.63
C LEU A 4 42.32 -15.55 25.81
N ARG A 5 42.68 -16.81 25.52
CA ARG A 5 43.73 -17.13 24.54
C ARG A 5 43.34 -18.34 23.69
N ASP A 6 43.21 -18.04 22.41
CA ASP A 6 43.52 -18.87 21.24
C ASP A 6 42.87 -20.26 21.12
N THR A 7 41.72 -20.31 20.45
CA THR A 7 41.38 -21.45 19.61
C THR A 7 41.59 -21.05 18.16
N ALA A 8 42.77 -21.38 17.62
CA ALA A 8 42.99 -21.40 16.18
C ALA A 8 42.25 -22.62 15.60
N SER A 9 41.20 -22.39 14.81
CA SER A 9 40.61 -23.40 13.94
C SER A 9 40.72 -22.93 12.50
N ALA A 10 41.65 -23.56 11.77
CA ALA A 10 41.76 -23.47 10.34
C ALA A 10 40.95 -24.62 9.73
N GLU A 11 39.91 -24.36 8.96
CA GLU A 11 39.31 -25.39 8.11
C GLU A 11 38.87 -24.88 6.72
N VAL A 12 39.71 -25.26 5.75
CA VAL A 12 39.42 -25.85 4.43
C VAL A 12 38.36 -25.18 3.54
N MET A 13 38.87 -24.50 2.51
CA MET A 13 38.15 -24.18 1.28
C MET A 13 37.79 -25.46 0.51
N VAL A 14 36.52 -25.86 0.51
CA VAL A 14 36.00 -26.89 -0.40
C VAL A 14 35.38 -26.21 -1.62
N ARG A 15 36.16 -26.12 -2.70
CA ARG A 15 35.61 -25.83 -4.03
C ARG A 15 34.82 -27.04 -4.50
N SER A 16 33.49 -26.95 -4.44
CA SER A 16 32.62 -27.84 -5.19
C SER A 16 32.15 -27.13 -6.46
N GLN A 17 32.90 -27.30 -7.55
CA GLN A 17 32.35 -27.13 -8.90
C GLN A 17 31.48 -28.35 -9.18
N ASN A 18 30.16 -28.15 -9.25
CA ASN A 18 29.25 -29.16 -9.80
C ASN A 18 28.60 -28.57 -11.07
N PRO A 19 28.78 -29.19 -12.26
CA PRO A 19 28.30 -28.66 -13.52
C PRO A 19 26.83 -28.98 -13.75
N SER A 20 26.11 -27.97 -14.28
CA SER A 20 24.89 -28.07 -15.07
C SER A 20 23.76 -29.01 -14.63
N LYS A 21 22.64 -28.42 -14.20
CA LYS A 21 21.30 -28.75 -14.72
C LYS A 21 20.32 -27.63 -14.35
N SER A 22 19.74 -27.02 -15.37
CA SER A 22 18.64 -26.05 -15.30
C SER A 22 17.52 -26.52 -14.38
N VAL A 23 17.18 -25.72 -13.36
CA VAL A 23 15.82 -25.65 -12.82
C VAL A 23 15.52 -24.20 -12.49
N SER A 24 14.64 -23.61 -13.28
CA SER A 24 14.05 -22.29 -13.13
C SER A 24 13.39 -22.15 -11.76
N SER A 25 14.13 -21.68 -10.76
CA SER A 25 13.55 -21.27 -9.48
C SER A 25 13.16 -19.81 -9.61
N ILE A 26 11.90 -19.63 -9.96
CA ILE A 26 11.14 -18.39 -9.87
C ILE A 26 11.51 -17.72 -8.54
N MET A 27 12.24 -16.61 -8.64
CA MET A 27 12.37 -15.65 -7.54
C MET A 27 10.98 -15.05 -7.32
N THR A 28 10.13 -15.76 -6.60
CA THR A 28 8.91 -15.18 -6.03
C THR A 28 9.40 -14.25 -4.93
N ARG A 29 9.78 -13.03 -5.33
CA ARG A 29 9.92 -11.90 -4.44
C ARG A 29 8.56 -11.74 -3.80
N SER A 30 8.40 -12.31 -2.61
CA SER A 30 7.29 -12.05 -1.71
C SER A 30 7.27 -10.55 -1.46
N GLN A 31 6.52 -9.83 -2.30
CA GLN A 31 6.21 -8.43 -2.13
C GLN A 31 5.21 -8.37 -0.97
N PHE A 32 5.74 -8.40 0.24
CA PHE A 32 5.03 -7.81 1.38
C PHE A 32 4.66 -6.38 0.94
N PRO A 33 3.37 -5.98 0.98
CA PRO A 33 3.01 -4.62 0.60
C PRO A 33 3.73 -3.68 1.57
N THR A 34 4.75 -3.00 1.06
CA THR A 34 5.41 -1.93 1.80
C THR A 34 4.30 -0.94 2.12
N LYS A 35 4.12 -0.68 3.42
CA LYS A 35 3.20 0.35 3.92
C LYS A 35 3.69 1.65 3.28
N SER A 36 3.11 2.03 2.14
CA SER A 36 3.49 3.26 1.43
C SER A 36 3.39 4.38 2.44
N ALA A 37 4.51 5.07 2.71
CA ALA A 37 4.60 6.12 3.71
C ALA A 37 3.62 7.28 3.45
N ASN A 38 2.98 7.29 2.28
CA ASN A 38 2.02 8.28 1.81
C ASN A 38 0.60 7.69 1.63
N SER A 39 0.21 6.69 2.45
CA SER A 39 -1.15 6.14 2.39
C SER A 39 -2.11 6.90 3.30
N VAL A 40 -3.26 7.33 2.78
CA VAL A 40 -4.37 7.94 3.52
C VAL A 40 -5.48 6.92 3.70
N THR A 41 -6.12 6.92 4.87
CA THR A 41 -7.36 6.18 5.11
C THR A 41 -8.55 7.15 5.08
N LEU A 42 -9.48 6.90 4.16
CA LEU A 42 -10.71 7.67 3.98
C LEU A 42 -11.87 6.89 4.60
N ALA A 43 -12.62 7.54 5.49
CA ALA A 43 -13.92 7.05 5.93
C ALA A 43 -15.00 7.77 5.13
N VAL A 44 -15.80 7.03 4.38
CA VAL A 44 -16.85 7.56 3.52
C VAL A 44 -18.19 7.25 4.17
N VAL A 45 -19.01 8.29 4.33
CA VAL A 45 -20.34 8.24 4.91
C VAL A 45 -21.36 8.70 3.87
N MET A 46 -22.55 8.14 3.93
CA MET A 46 -23.68 8.60 3.13
C MET A 46 -24.22 9.91 3.69
N MET A 47 -25.01 10.65 2.89
CA MET A 47 -25.71 11.85 3.37
C MET A 47 -26.68 11.56 4.52
N SER A 48 -27.17 10.31 4.64
CA SER A 48 -27.97 9.85 5.79
C SER A 48 -27.16 9.78 7.10
N GLY A 49 -25.83 9.89 7.02
CA GLY A 49 -24.91 9.72 8.15
C GLY A 49 -24.43 8.28 8.35
N GLU A 50 -24.96 7.32 7.59
CA GLU A 50 -24.55 5.91 7.68
C GLU A 50 -23.16 5.69 7.06
N PRO A 51 -22.29 4.88 7.68
CA PRO A 51 -20.99 4.56 7.10
C PRO A 51 -21.15 3.71 5.84
N LEU A 52 -20.52 4.13 4.75
CA LEU A 52 -20.57 3.43 3.47
C LEU A 52 -19.34 2.52 3.31
N ALA A 53 -18.14 3.09 3.45
CA ALA A 53 -16.91 2.35 3.20
C ALA A 53 -15.70 2.99 3.93
N LYS A 54 -14.66 2.19 4.12
CA LYS A 54 -13.32 2.67 4.48
C LYS A 54 -12.35 2.30 3.37
N LEU A 55 -11.73 3.30 2.77
CA LEU A 55 -10.78 3.14 1.67
C LEU A 55 -9.37 3.49 2.13
N ARG A 56 -8.39 2.73 1.66
CA ARG A 56 -6.98 3.03 1.87
C ARG A 56 -6.33 3.31 0.53
N MET A 57 -5.88 4.54 0.33
CA MET A 57 -5.41 5.05 -0.97
C MET A 57 -4.09 5.81 -0.80
N ASN A 58 -3.40 6.10 -1.90
CA ASN A 58 -2.23 6.97 -1.86
C ASN A 58 -2.70 8.43 -1.76
N SER A 59 -2.02 9.28 -0.98
CA SER A 59 -2.34 10.71 -0.85
C SER A 59 -2.28 11.47 -2.19
N HIS A 60 -1.53 10.95 -3.16
CA HIS A 60 -1.41 11.52 -4.50
C HIS A 60 -2.47 10.97 -5.48
N SER A 61 -3.28 10.00 -5.06
CA SER A 61 -4.41 9.52 -5.85
C SER A 61 -5.39 10.65 -6.14
N LYS A 62 -6.12 10.51 -7.25
CA LYS A 62 -7.14 11.48 -7.64
C LYS A 62 -8.47 11.19 -6.96
N VAL A 63 -9.28 12.21 -6.73
CA VAL A 63 -10.65 12.07 -6.19
C VAL A 63 -11.47 11.15 -7.09
N GLY A 64 -11.33 11.24 -8.41
CA GLY A 64 -12.02 10.34 -9.35
C GLY A 64 -11.71 8.86 -9.12
N GLU A 65 -10.50 8.52 -8.67
CA GLU A 65 -10.15 7.13 -8.31
C GLU A 65 -10.90 6.67 -7.05
N VAL A 66 -11.15 7.58 -6.09
CA VAL A 66 -11.98 7.31 -4.91
C VAL A 66 -13.41 7.03 -5.32
N THR A 67 -13.96 7.88 -6.20
CA THR A 67 -15.33 7.76 -6.72
C THR A 67 -15.53 6.41 -7.42
N GLN A 68 -14.58 6.01 -8.27
CA GLN A 68 -14.62 4.71 -8.93
C GLN A 68 -14.49 3.54 -7.94
N ALA A 69 -13.61 3.65 -6.95
CA ALA A 69 -13.49 2.63 -5.91
C ALA A 69 -14.78 2.49 -5.10
N LEU A 70 -15.44 3.61 -4.76
CA LEU A 70 -16.72 3.63 -4.07
C LEU A 70 -17.84 3.03 -4.91
N ALA A 71 -17.94 3.39 -6.18
CA ALA A 71 -18.95 2.84 -7.09
C ALA A 71 -18.87 1.31 -7.14
N ARG A 72 -17.65 0.75 -7.19
CA ARG A 72 -17.43 -0.71 -7.16
C ARG A 72 -17.82 -1.33 -5.82
N VAL A 73 -17.48 -0.69 -4.70
CA VAL A 73 -17.80 -1.22 -3.36
C VAL A 73 -19.29 -1.16 -3.07
N ALA A 74 -19.97 -0.08 -3.49
CA ALA A 74 -21.39 0.12 -3.29
C ALA A 74 -22.27 -0.55 -4.37
N GLY A 75 -21.66 -1.13 -5.42
CA GLY A 75 -22.40 -1.80 -6.50
C GLY A 75 -23.20 -0.84 -7.39
N VAL A 76 -22.82 0.43 -7.45
CA VAL A 76 -23.52 1.51 -8.16
C VAL A 76 -22.66 2.04 -9.31
N SER A 77 -22.41 1.19 -10.30
CA SER A 77 -21.54 1.51 -11.45
C SER A 77 -22.12 2.57 -12.38
N ASP A 78 -23.45 2.72 -12.41
CA ASP A 78 -24.18 3.52 -13.40
C ASP A 78 -24.73 4.84 -12.83
N VAL A 79 -24.38 5.18 -11.58
CA VAL A 79 -24.87 6.37 -10.89
C VAL A 79 -23.72 7.35 -10.68
N PRO A 80 -23.86 8.63 -11.10
CA PRO A 80 -22.86 9.64 -10.80
C PRO A 80 -22.79 9.85 -9.27
N LEU A 81 -21.62 9.58 -8.69
CA LEU A 81 -21.36 9.81 -7.28
C LEU A 81 -20.69 11.16 -7.09
N LEU A 82 -21.22 11.96 -6.19
CA LEU A 82 -20.66 13.26 -5.82
C LEU A 82 -20.05 13.16 -4.43
N LEU A 83 -18.80 13.59 -4.30
CA LEU A 83 -18.06 13.56 -3.04
C LEU A 83 -17.93 14.98 -2.48
N SER A 84 -18.11 15.12 -1.17
CA SER A 84 -17.86 16.36 -0.45
C SER A 84 -17.03 16.11 0.79
N PHE A 85 -16.26 17.13 1.18
CA PHE A 85 -15.50 17.17 2.42
C PHE A 85 -15.66 18.55 3.06
N GLY A 86 -16.15 18.58 4.30
CA GLY A 86 -16.56 19.83 4.94
C GLY A 86 -17.69 20.51 4.17
N GLN A 87 -17.45 21.76 3.72
CA GLN A 87 -18.41 22.56 2.93
C GLN A 87 -18.07 22.59 1.42
N GLN A 88 -17.14 21.73 0.97
CA GLN A 88 -16.61 21.76 -0.38
C GLN A 88 -16.95 20.48 -1.13
N VAL A 89 -17.49 20.65 -2.34
CA VAL A 89 -17.61 19.56 -3.32
C VAL A 89 -16.24 19.31 -3.94
N LEU A 90 -15.85 18.04 -4.03
CA LEU A 90 -14.55 17.64 -4.53
C LEU A 90 -14.61 17.42 -6.04
N GLU A 91 -13.63 17.96 -6.77
CA GLU A 91 -13.49 17.75 -8.21
C GLU A 91 -12.64 16.51 -8.51
N GLU A 92 -12.99 15.75 -9.54
CA GLU A 92 -12.34 14.47 -9.85
C GLU A 92 -10.84 14.59 -10.15
N GLN A 93 -10.42 15.71 -10.74
CA GLN A 93 -9.03 16.00 -11.10
C GLN A 93 -8.14 16.36 -9.91
N TRP A 94 -8.70 16.65 -8.73
CA TRP A 94 -7.90 16.98 -7.56
C TRP A 94 -7.25 15.72 -6.99
N THR A 95 -6.03 15.86 -6.51
CA THR A 95 -5.40 14.87 -5.65
C THR A 95 -6.06 14.89 -4.26
N LEU A 96 -5.93 13.80 -3.50
CA LEU A 96 -6.42 13.77 -2.12
C LEU A 96 -5.77 14.87 -1.28
N VAL A 97 -4.50 15.18 -1.52
CA VAL A 97 -3.79 16.27 -0.83
C VAL A 97 -4.40 17.64 -1.15
N GLU A 98 -4.64 17.94 -2.43
CA GLU A 98 -5.28 19.20 -2.86
C GLU A 98 -6.71 19.33 -2.32
N ALA A 99 -7.42 18.21 -2.19
CA ALA A 99 -8.74 18.13 -1.56
C ALA A 99 -8.71 18.23 -0.03
N GLY A 100 -7.53 18.38 0.59
CA GLY A 100 -7.38 18.43 2.05
C GLY A 100 -7.57 17.09 2.76
N LEU A 101 -7.63 15.98 2.01
CA LEU A 101 -7.76 14.62 2.50
C LEU A 101 -6.39 14.03 2.83
N THR A 102 -5.67 14.66 3.76
CA THR A 102 -4.32 14.26 4.18
C THR A 102 -4.34 13.56 5.53
N GLY A 103 -4.87 12.33 5.58
CA GLY A 103 -4.61 11.34 6.64
C GLY A 103 -4.77 11.75 8.11
N GLY A 104 -5.92 11.39 8.69
CA GLY A 104 -6.06 10.89 10.08
C GLY A 104 -6.16 11.94 11.21
N PHE A 105 -7.36 12.04 11.79
CA PHE A 105 -7.54 12.44 13.19
C PHE A 105 -7.02 11.36 14.14
#